data_AF-A0AAV2TPU0-F1
#
_entry.id   AF-A0AAV2TPU0-F1
#
_cell.length_a   1.000
_cell.length_b   1.000
_cell.length_c   1.000
_cell.angle_alpha   90.00
_cell.angle_beta   90.00
_cell.angle_gamma   90.00
#
_symmetry.space_group_name_H-M   'P 1'
#
loop_
_entity.id
_entity.type
_entity.pdbx_description
1 polymer ?
#
loop_
_entity_poly.entity_id
_entity_poly.type
_entity_poly.pdbx_seq_one_letter_code
_entity_poly.pdbx_strand_id
1 'polypeptide(L)'
;MMENTLKEARRCNAIYTITAPRSNAVLLSPAIQWYFVLDFESTCFKDGPHPPEIIEFPVVILNPTDGTVQDQFRSFVRPTENPVLSDFCSSLTGVRQDVAHADDLTAVLKEFELWLRIKKEQLGCRFRPSKSSTAIFVTWTDWDISTCLWDECRRKKIAVPNDILNRMDVKAVFQQWIRSNRAGQKWRGGLVDALQLVGLKFCGRPHCGIDDARNTARLLYHLLSKKAVPSCVVKS
;
A
#
# COMPACT_ATOMS: atom_id res chain seq x y z
N MET A 1 -1.25 -22.17 10.40
CA MET A 1 -2.19 -21.03 10.21
C MET A 1 -2.17 -20.49 8.79
N MET A 2 -1.01 -20.31 8.14
CA MET A 2 -0.89 -19.86 6.74
C MET A 2 -1.53 -20.81 5.70
N GLU A 3 -1.55 -22.12 5.97
CA GLU A 3 -2.15 -23.12 5.06
C GLU A 3 -3.69 -23.12 5.03
N ASN A 4 -4.36 -22.71 6.11
CA ASN A 4 -5.82 -22.66 6.16
C ASN A 4 -6.37 -21.45 5.37
N THR A 5 -5.65 -20.32 5.40
CA THR A 5 -5.96 -19.13 4.61
C THR A 5 -5.83 -19.40 3.11
N LEU A 6 -4.80 -20.14 2.68
CA LEU A 6 -4.62 -20.53 1.28
C LEU A 6 -5.70 -21.50 0.77
N LYS A 7 -6.23 -22.35 1.66
CA LYS A 7 -7.36 -23.24 1.32
C LYS A 7 -8.68 -22.47 1.13
N GLU A 8 -8.97 -21.51 2.01
CA GLU A 8 -10.14 -20.63 1.90
C GLU A 8 -10.06 -19.72 0.66
N ALA A 9 -8.88 -19.15 0.38
CA ALA A 9 -8.64 -18.32 -0.82
C ALA A 9 -8.81 -19.11 -2.14
N ARG A 10 -8.41 -20.39 -2.17
CA ARG A 10 -8.70 -21.28 -3.31
C ARG A 10 -10.19 -21.60 -3.44
N ARG A 11 -10.89 -21.82 -2.32
CA ARG A 11 -12.33 -22.14 -2.28
C ARG A 11 -13.19 -20.98 -2.82
N CYS A 12 -12.77 -19.74 -2.61
CA CYS A 12 -13.47 -18.54 -3.09
C CYS A 12 -13.01 -18.04 -4.47
N ASN A 13 -12.22 -18.84 -5.21
CA ASN A 13 -11.69 -18.47 -6.52
C ASN A 13 -10.81 -17.19 -6.49
N ALA A 14 -10.18 -16.88 -5.36
CA ALA A 14 -9.31 -15.72 -5.18
C ALA A 14 -7.87 -15.98 -5.68
N ILE A 15 -7.53 -17.23 -6.04
CA ILE A 15 -6.22 -17.63 -6.55
C ILE A 15 -6.37 -18.18 -7.98
N TYR A 16 -5.77 -17.49 -8.97
CA TYR A 16 -5.66 -17.99 -10.34
C TYR A 16 -4.33 -18.72 -10.53
N THR A 17 -4.38 -20.01 -10.89
CA THR A 17 -3.18 -20.77 -11.30
C THR A 17 -2.90 -20.46 -12.77
N ILE A 18 -1.93 -19.57 -13.04
CA ILE A 18 -1.39 -19.40 -14.39
C ILE A 18 -0.21 -20.36 -14.52
N THR A 19 -0.46 -21.57 -15.05
CA THR A 19 0.61 -22.43 -15.56
C THR A 19 1.08 -21.89 -16.90
N ALA A 20 2.29 -21.34 -16.96
CA ALA A 20 3.01 -21.21 -18.23
C ALA A 20 4.55 -21.34 -18.02
N PRO A 21 5.27 -21.90 -19.00
CA PRO A 21 6.62 -22.45 -18.82
C PRO A 21 7.73 -21.45 -19.15
N ARG A 22 8.82 -21.51 -18.36
CA ARG A 22 10.21 -21.21 -18.76
C ARG A 22 10.50 -19.85 -19.45
N SER A 23 9.97 -18.73 -18.98
CA SER A 23 10.58 -17.42 -19.24
C SER A 23 10.65 -16.55 -17.98
N ASN A 24 11.86 -16.11 -17.63
CA ASN A 24 12.19 -15.37 -16.40
C ASN A 24 11.98 -13.85 -16.53
N ALA A 25 11.02 -13.41 -17.35
CA ALA A 25 10.65 -12.00 -17.48
C ALA A 25 9.13 -11.88 -17.42
N VAL A 26 8.63 -11.00 -16.57
CA VAL A 26 7.20 -10.64 -16.56
C VAL A 26 7.13 -9.14 -16.49
N LEU A 27 6.16 -8.61 -17.21
CA LEU A 27 5.87 -7.20 -17.32
C LEU A 27 4.72 -6.88 -16.36
N LEU A 28 4.72 -5.69 -15.74
CA LEU A 28 3.49 -5.17 -15.13
C LEU A 28 2.42 -5.13 -16.22
N SER A 29 1.25 -5.73 -15.92
CA SER A 29 0.23 -5.96 -16.94
C SER A 29 -0.20 -4.63 -17.54
N PRO A 30 -0.22 -4.47 -18.88
CA PRO A 30 -0.78 -3.29 -19.52
C PRO A 30 -2.27 -3.09 -19.19
N ALA A 31 -2.91 -4.09 -18.58
CA ALA A 31 -4.28 -4.01 -18.09
C ALA A 31 -4.45 -3.12 -16.85
N ILE A 32 -3.38 -2.85 -16.07
CA ILE A 32 -3.45 -1.96 -14.90
C ILE A 32 -3.37 -0.51 -15.38
N GLN A 33 -4.45 0.23 -15.18
CA GLN A 33 -4.58 1.62 -15.61
C GLN A 33 -4.38 2.62 -14.46
N TRP A 34 -4.62 2.17 -13.21
CA TRP A 34 -4.59 3.04 -12.03
C TRP A 34 -3.97 2.35 -10.83
N TYR A 35 -3.15 3.09 -10.09
CA TYR A 35 -2.46 2.61 -8.90
C TYR A 35 -2.86 3.48 -7.70
N PHE A 36 -3.49 2.86 -6.70
CA PHE A 36 -3.93 3.52 -5.48
C PHE A 36 -2.88 3.26 -4.39
N VAL A 37 -1.98 4.20 -4.20
CA VAL A 37 -0.81 4.06 -3.33
C VAL A 37 -1.17 4.50 -1.91
N LEU A 38 -1.01 3.59 -0.96
CA LEU A 38 -1.42 3.65 0.44
C LEU A 38 -0.17 3.53 1.33
N ASP A 39 -0.13 4.30 2.42
CA ASP A 39 0.90 4.19 3.46
C ASP A 39 0.32 4.62 4.82
N PHE A 40 0.09 3.70 5.74
CA PHE A 40 -0.50 4.03 7.04
C PHE A 40 0.56 4.48 8.03
N GLU A 41 0.25 5.52 8.79
CA GLU A 41 0.91 5.71 10.08
C GLU A 41 0.09 5.03 11.16
N SER A 42 0.76 4.41 12.12
CA SER A 42 0.12 3.76 13.26
C SER A 42 0.67 4.24 14.60
N THR A 43 -0.11 4.01 15.67
CA THR A 43 0.43 4.07 17.03
C THR A 43 1.66 3.17 17.15
N CYS A 44 2.68 3.65 17.85
CA CYS A 44 3.90 2.91 18.13
C CYS A 44 4.53 3.38 19.45
N PHE A 45 5.32 2.51 20.08
CA PHE A 45 5.89 2.75 21.40
C PHE A 45 7.32 2.22 21.47
N LYS A 46 8.14 2.87 22.30
CA LYS A 46 9.56 2.52 22.46
C LYS A 46 9.78 1.33 23.40
N ASP A 47 8.82 1.06 24.28
CA ASP A 47 8.91 0.08 25.37
C ASP A 47 8.49 -1.34 24.96
N GLY A 48 7.92 -1.53 23.77
CA GLY A 48 7.60 -2.86 23.26
C GLY A 48 6.52 -2.87 22.18
N PRO A 49 6.14 -4.06 21.71
CA PRO A 49 5.08 -4.22 20.73
C PRO A 49 3.71 -4.06 21.39
N HIS A 50 3.03 -2.96 21.10
CA HIS A 50 1.60 -2.79 21.35
C HIS A 50 0.83 -3.04 20.05
N PRO A 51 -0.45 -3.44 20.11
CA PRO A 51 -1.28 -3.54 18.91
C PRO A 51 -1.34 -2.19 18.19
N PRO A 52 -0.87 -2.09 16.93
CA PRO A 52 -0.91 -0.84 16.20
C PRO A 52 -2.36 -0.47 15.86
N GLU A 53 -2.67 0.82 15.97
CA GLU A 53 -3.91 1.43 15.46
C GLU A 53 -3.53 2.48 14.43
N ILE A 54 -4.21 2.48 13.28
CA ILE A 54 -4.03 3.49 12.24
C ILE A 54 -4.33 4.86 12.85
N ILE A 55 -3.45 5.83 12.60
CA ILE A 55 -3.58 7.24 13.02
C ILE A 55 -3.50 8.22 11.84
N GLU A 56 -2.99 7.79 10.69
CA GLU A 56 -3.10 8.49 9.42
C GLU A 56 -3.47 7.48 8.31
N PHE A 57 -4.50 7.80 7.52
CA PHE A 57 -5.00 7.01 6.39
C PHE A 57 -4.92 7.83 5.09
N PRO A 58 -3.80 7.79 4.37
CA PRO A 58 -3.64 8.42 3.07
C PRO A 58 -3.67 7.41 1.91
N VAL A 59 -4.28 7.82 0.80
CA VAL A 59 -4.19 7.14 -0.50
C VAL A 59 -3.97 8.18 -1.58
N VAL A 60 -3.02 7.94 -2.50
CA VAL A 60 -2.84 8.76 -3.71
C VAL A 60 -3.10 7.93 -4.97
N ILE A 61 -3.73 8.53 -5.97
CA ILE A 61 -4.00 7.87 -7.25
C ILE A 61 -2.92 8.27 -8.24
N LEU A 62 -2.08 7.32 -8.63
CA LEU A 62 -1.05 7.50 -9.64
C LEU A 62 -1.59 7.19 -11.04
N ASN A 63 -1.43 8.13 -11.97
CA ASN A 63 -1.55 7.89 -13.40
C ASN A 63 -0.21 7.32 -13.93
N PRO A 64 -0.18 6.07 -14.42
CA PRO A 64 1.06 5.46 -14.89
C PRO A 64 1.53 6.00 -16.25
N THR A 65 0.72 6.78 -16.95
CA THR A 65 1.05 7.35 -18.26
C THR A 65 2.04 8.51 -18.12
N ASP A 66 1.75 9.44 -17.22
CA ASP A 66 2.50 10.68 -17.03
C ASP A 66 3.17 10.79 -15.65
N GLY A 67 2.90 9.86 -14.74
CA GLY A 67 3.48 9.82 -13.40
C GLY A 67 2.86 10.81 -12.42
N THR A 68 1.75 11.45 -12.79
CA THR A 68 1.08 12.45 -11.96
C THR A 68 0.16 11.81 -10.92
N VAL A 69 0.01 12.50 -9.78
CA VAL A 69 -1.02 12.18 -8.79
C VAL A 69 -2.32 12.87 -9.23
N GLN A 70 -3.33 12.08 -9.55
CA GLN A 70 -4.62 12.58 -10.05
C GLN A 70 -5.55 13.03 -8.92
N ASP A 71 -5.50 12.33 -7.80
CA ASP A 71 -6.32 12.62 -6.63
C ASP A 71 -5.70 11.99 -5.39
N GLN A 72 -6.22 12.37 -4.22
CA GLN A 72 -5.80 11.83 -2.94
C GLN A 72 -6.94 11.79 -1.92
N PHE A 73 -6.92 10.77 -1.08
CA PHE A 73 -7.62 10.71 0.18
C PHE A 73 -6.60 10.88 1.30
N ARG A 74 -6.96 11.62 2.34
CA ARG A 74 -6.16 11.69 3.56
C ARG A 74 -7.10 11.97 4.72
N SER A 75 -7.06 11.11 5.72
CA SER A 75 -7.75 11.33 6.99
C SER A 75 -6.85 10.96 8.16
N PHE A 76 -6.98 11.66 9.27
CA PHE A 76 -6.42 11.22 10.54
C PHE A 76 -7.44 10.32 11.23
N VAL A 77 -6.95 9.33 11.98
CA VAL A 77 -7.81 8.32 12.59
C VAL A 77 -7.59 8.32 14.09
N ARG A 78 -8.66 8.51 14.86
CA ARG A 78 -8.57 8.50 16.32
C ARG A 78 -8.33 7.06 16.82
N PRO A 79 -7.20 6.79 17.50
CA PRO A 79 -6.99 5.50 18.15
C PRO A 79 -7.92 5.37 19.36
N THR A 80 -8.47 4.18 19.57
CA THR A 80 -9.49 3.90 20.60
C THR A 80 -9.01 2.93 21.66
N GLU A 81 -7.99 2.12 21.38
CA GLU A 81 -7.38 1.21 22.35
C GLU A 81 -6.23 1.90 23.09
N ASN A 82 -5.44 2.72 22.39
CA ASN A 82 -4.36 3.54 22.92
C ASN A 82 -4.55 5.01 22.49
N PRO A 83 -5.48 5.75 23.12
CA PRO A 83 -5.89 7.09 22.67
C PRO A 83 -4.85 8.19 22.85
N VAL A 84 -3.84 7.96 23.71
CA VAL A 84 -2.73 8.90 23.94
C VAL A 84 -1.52 8.42 23.16
N LEU A 85 -1.08 9.22 22.18
CA LEU A 85 0.11 8.94 21.42
C LEU A 85 1.34 9.03 22.32
N SER A 86 2.29 8.10 22.14
CA SER A 86 3.59 8.22 22.78
C SER A 86 4.40 9.36 22.14
N ASP A 87 5.28 9.99 22.91
CA ASP A 87 6.22 11.00 22.38
C ASP A 87 7.06 10.44 21.22
N PHE A 88 7.39 9.15 21.29
CA PHE A 88 8.09 8.44 20.22
C PHE A 88 7.26 8.41 18.94
N CYS A 89 5.98 8.03 19.02
CA CYS A 89 5.07 8.00 17.89
C CYS A 89 4.92 9.38 17.27
N SER A 90 4.58 10.40 18.06
CA SER A 90 4.41 11.76 17.54
C SER A 90 5.70 12.34 16.95
N SER A 91 6.86 12.03 17.53
CA SER A 91 8.16 12.45 16.98
C SER A 91 8.50 11.72 15.68
N LEU A 92 8.16 10.43 15.57
CA LEU A 92 8.40 9.62 14.40
C LEU A 92 7.46 10.03 13.26
N THR A 93 6.15 9.98 13.48
CA THR A 93 5.11 10.16 12.45
C THR A 93 4.74 11.62 12.19
N GLY A 94 5.06 12.52 13.12
CA GLY A 94 4.64 13.91 13.07
C GLY A 94 3.15 14.12 13.37
N VAL A 95 2.39 13.05 13.62
CA VAL A 95 0.98 13.12 14.06
C VAL A 95 0.94 13.64 15.49
N ARG A 96 0.12 14.68 15.71
CA ARG A 96 -0.04 15.32 17.00
C ARG A 96 -1.23 14.70 17.75
N GLN A 97 -1.31 15.01 19.04
CA GLN A 97 -2.37 14.50 19.91
C GLN A 97 -3.78 15.05 19.55
N ASP A 98 -3.87 16.05 18.66
CA ASP A 98 -5.12 16.51 18.07
C ASP A 98 -5.87 15.40 17.31
N VAL A 99 -5.18 14.31 16.95
CA VAL A 99 -5.79 13.06 16.44
C VAL A 99 -6.87 12.50 17.39
N ALA A 100 -6.86 12.85 18.68
CA ALA A 100 -7.91 12.49 19.62
C ALA A 100 -9.30 13.06 19.26
N HIS A 101 -9.34 14.10 18.43
CA HIS A 101 -10.57 14.73 17.93
C HIS A 101 -10.99 14.26 16.54
N ALA A 102 -10.19 13.40 15.90
CA ALA A 102 -10.53 12.82 14.61
C ALA A 102 -11.64 11.76 14.74
N ASP A 103 -12.17 11.36 13.60
CA ASP A 103 -13.08 10.22 13.50
C ASP A 103 -12.34 8.90 13.77
N ASP A 104 -13.04 7.91 14.32
CA ASP A 104 -12.47 6.57 14.50
C ASP A 104 -12.37 5.80 13.18
N LEU A 105 -11.67 4.67 13.20
CA LEU A 105 -11.43 3.86 12.00
C LEU A 105 -12.72 3.44 11.29
N THR A 106 -13.82 3.21 12.02
CA THR A 106 -15.09 2.79 11.41
C THR A 106 -15.68 3.91 10.57
N ALA A 107 -15.67 5.14 11.09
CA ALA A 107 -16.13 6.32 10.37
C ALA A 107 -15.22 6.64 9.17
N VAL A 108 -13.90 6.65 9.37
CA VAL A 108 -12.94 6.94 8.30
C VAL A 108 -13.00 5.90 7.17
N LEU A 109 -13.21 4.61 7.48
CA LEU A 109 -13.39 3.59 6.45
C LEU A 109 -14.66 3.82 5.61
N LYS A 110 -15.77 4.29 6.22
CA LYS A 110 -16.99 4.63 5.46
C LYS A 110 -16.76 5.82 4.53
N GLU A 111 -16.05 6.84 4.99
CA GLU A 111 -15.67 7.99 4.17
C GLU A 111 -14.76 7.58 3.02
N PHE A 112 -13.77 6.74 3.33
CA PHE A 112 -12.87 6.17 2.34
C PHE A 112 -13.62 5.34 1.29
N GLU A 113 -14.56 4.49 1.68
CA GLU A 113 -15.38 3.70 0.75
C GLU A 113 -16.23 4.58 -0.16
N LEU A 114 -16.80 5.67 0.38
CA LEU A 114 -17.54 6.65 -0.42
C LEU A 114 -16.63 7.36 -1.44
N TRP A 115 -15.47 7.84 -1.00
CA TRP A 115 -14.48 8.45 -1.87
C TRP A 115 -14.02 7.47 -2.95
N LEU A 116 -13.69 6.23 -2.58
CA LEU A 116 -13.23 5.19 -3.49
C LEU A 116 -14.30 4.86 -4.54
N ARG A 117 -15.58 4.79 -4.15
CA ARG A 117 -16.69 4.59 -5.09
C ARG A 117 -16.76 5.70 -6.13
N ILE A 118 -16.70 6.96 -5.70
CA ILE A 118 -16.71 8.13 -6.60
C ILE A 118 -15.51 8.08 -7.55
N LYS A 119 -14.30 7.76 -7.06
CA LYS A 119 -13.10 7.69 -7.89
C LYS A 119 -13.15 6.54 -8.89
N LYS A 120 -13.68 5.38 -8.51
CA LYS A 120 -13.90 4.24 -9.42
C LYS A 120 -14.83 4.62 -10.57
N GLU A 121 -15.92 5.33 -10.27
CA GLU A 121 -16.87 5.83 -11.27
C GLU A 121 -16.19 6.84 -12.22
N GLN A 122 -15.45 7.82 -11.68
CA GLN A 122 -14.75 8.85 -12.46
C GLN A 122 -13.64 8.28 -13.36
N LEU A 123 -12.87 7.32 -12.85
CA LEU A 123 -11.74 6.70 -13.55
C LEU A 123 -12.15 5.50 -14.42
N GLY A 124 -13.42 5.09 -14.36
CA GLY A 124 -13.92 3.90 -15.05
C GLY A 124 -13.21 2.60 -14.64
N CYS A 125 -12.71 2.50 -13.40
CA CYS A 125 -11.82 1.44 -12.96
C CYS A 125 -12.45 0.42 -12.01
N ARG A 126 -11.81 -0.74 -11.84
CA ARG A 126 -12.23 -1.83 -10.96
C ARG A 126 -11.03 -2.52 -10.32
N PHE A 127 -11.15 -2.89 -9.04
CA PHE A 127 -10.12 -3.64 -8.32
C PHE A 127 -10.26 -5.15 -8.52
N ARG A 128 -10.50 -5.54 -9.78
CA ARG A 128 -10.52 -6.94 -10.23
C ARG A 128 -9.92 -6.98 -11.65
N PRO A 129 -9.22 -8.06 -12.02
CA PRO A 129 -8.66 -8.18 -13.36
C PRO A 129 -9.72 -8.00 -14.45
N SER A 130 -9.49 -7.02 -15.31
CA SER A 130 -10.27 -6.76 -16.53
C SER A 130 -9.30 -6.31 -17.64
N LYS A 131 -9.69 -6.46 -18.91
CA LYS A 131 -8.78 -6.15 -20.03
C LYS A 131 -8.39 -4.67 -20.14
N SER A 132 -9.18 -3.74 -19.61
CA SER A 132 -8.98 -2.29 -19.85
C SER A 132 -9.39 -1.37 -18.70
N SER A 133 -9.66 -1.89 -17.50
CA SER A 133 -10.12 -1.07 -16.37
C SER A 133 -9.54 -1.49 -15.02
N THR A 134 -8.45 -2.27 -15.00
CA THR A 134 -7.91 -2.77 -13.72
C THR A 134 -7.25 -1.65 -12.93
N ALA A 135 -7.63 -1.52 -11.66
CA ALA A 135 -6.92 -0.75 -10.65
C ALA A 135 -6.38 -1.69 -9.56
N ILE A 136 -5.33 -1.28 -8.88
CA ILE A 136 -4.72 -2.04 -7.79
C ILE A 136 -4.31 -1.11 -6.66
N PHE A 137 -4.40 -1.60 -5.41
CA PHE A 137 -3.75 -0.93 -4.28
C PHE A 137 -2.26 -1.21 -4.29
N VAL A 138 -1.49 -0.27 -3.75
CA VAL A 138 -0.04 -0.31 -3.75
C VAL A 138 0.42 0.13 -2.38
N THR A 139 1.33 -0.61 -1.76
CA THR A 139 1.98 -0.22 -0.52
C THR A 139 3.48 -0.31 -0.65
N TRP A 140 4.22 0.39 0.21
CA TRP A 140 5.67 0.16 0.28
C TRP A 140 5.96 -1.27 0.73
N THR A 141 5.26 -1.78 1.75
CA THR A 141 5.31 -3.19 2.17
C THR A 141 3.91 -3.73 2.44
N ASP A 142 3.72 -5.04 2.40
CA ASP A 142 2.40 -5.62 2.73
C ASP A 142 1.99 -5.45 4.21
N TRP A 143 2.82 -4.83 5.07
CA TRP A 143 2.52 -4.63 6.49
C TRP A 143 1.26 -3.77 6.71
N ASP A 144 1.08 -2.71 5.93
CA ASP A 144 -0.07 -1.79 6.02
C ASP A 144 -1.41 -2.52 5.98
N ILE A 145 -1.56 -3.41 4.99
CA ILE A 145 -2.84 -4.10 4.75
C ILE A 145 -2.90 -5.41 5.51
N SER A 146 -1.87 -6.26 5.41
CA SER A 146 -1.89 -7.63 5.96
C SER A 146 -1.73 -7.68 7.48
N THR A 147 -1.15 -6.65 8.08
CA THR A 147 -0.92 -6.56 9.53
C THR A 147 -1.73 -5.41 10.11
N CYS A 148 -1.42 -4.16 9.78
CA CYS A 148 -2.02 -3.01 10.46
C CYS A 148 -3.54 -2.96 10.32
N LEU A 149 -4.06 -2.80 9.10
CA LEU A 149 -5.50 -2.72 8.84
C LEU A 149 -6.22 -4.02 9.20
N TRP A 150 -5.67 -5.18 8.79
CA TRP A 150 -6.34 -6.47 9.01
C TRP A 150 -6.46 -6.82 10.49
N ASP A 151 -5.39 -6.64 11.27
CA ASP A 151 -5.41 -6.95 12.70
C ASP A 151 -6.29 -5.97 13.47
N GLU A 152 -6.26 -4.68 13.11
CA GLU A 152 -7.10 -3.67 13.73
C GLU A 152 -8.59 -3.89 13.44
N CYS A 153 -8.95 -4.10 12.18
CA CYS A 153 -10.32 -4.43 11.80
C CYS A 153 -10.79 -5.72 12.50
N ARG A 154 -9.93 -6.75 12.61
CA ARG A 154 -10.28 -7.99 13.32
C ARG A 154 -10.59 -7.74 14.80
N ARG A 155 -9.73 -7.00 15.50
CA ARG A 155 -9.92 -6.67 16.93
C ARG A 155 -11.18 -5.82 17.15
N LYS A 156 -11.40 -4.82 16.29
CA LYS A 156 -12.54 -3.88 16.38
C LYS A 156 -13.83 -4.40 15.75
N LYS A 157 -13.82 -5.61 15.17
CA LYS A 157 -14.95 -6.23 14.45
C LYS A 157 -15.47 -5.37 13.29
N ILE A 158 -14.56 -4.74 12.56
CA ILE A 158 -14.84 -3.92 11.38
C ILE A 158 -14.59 -4.76 10.12
N ALA A 159 -15.42 -4.60 9.10
CA ALA A 159 -15.19 -5.24 7.81
C ALA A 159 -14.07 -4.50 7.04
N VAL A 160 -13.14 -5.26 6.47
CA VAL A 160 -12.09 -4.70 5.60
C VAL A 160 -12.70 -4.45 4.20
N PRO A 161 -12.48 -3.28 3.58
CA PRO A 161 -12.94 -3.01 2.22
C PRO A 161 -12.34 -4.01 1.22
N ASN A 162 -13.19 -4.75 0.50
CA ASN A 162 -12.75 -5.81 -0.42
C ASN A 162 -11.83 -5.31 -1.54
N ASP A 163 -11.99 -4.06 -1.99
CA ASP A 163 -11.16 -3.47 -3.04
C ASP A 163 -9.67 -3.41 -2.63
N ILE A 164 -9.38 -3.18 -1.34
CA ILE A 164 -8.01 -3.11 -0.78
C ILE A 164 -7.26 -4.45 -0.88
N LEU A 165 -7.99 -5.57 -0.98
CA LEU A 165 -7.37 -6.89 -1.02
C LEU A 165 -6.62 -7.15 -2.32
N ASN A 166 -7.00 -6.50 -3.43
CA ASN A 166 -6.24 -6.53 -4.68
C ASN A 166 -5.09 -5.51 -4.62
N ARG A 167 -3.89 -5.98 -4.26
CA ARG A 167 -2.76 -5.11 -3.89
C ARG A 167 -1.39 -5.59 -4.37
N MET A 168 -0.43 -4.66 -4.36
CA MET A 168 0.97 -4.84 -4.74
C MET A 168 1.92 -4.32 -3.66
N ASP A 169 2.96 -5.09 -3.38
CA ASP A 169 4.08 -4.72 -2.49
C ASP A 169 5.24 -4.15 -3.33
N VAL A 170 5.45 -2.83 -3.30
CA VAL A 170 6.48 -2.14 -4.11
C VAL A 170 7.89 -2.50 -3.67
N LYS A 171 8.12 -2.78 -2.39
CA LYS A 171 9.44 -3.20 -1.92
C LYS A 171 9.83 -4.55 -2.53
N ALA A 172 8.89 -5.49 -2.65
CA ALA A 172 9.13 -6.76 -3.33
C ALA A 172 9.44 -6.54 -4.83
N VAL A 173 8.66 -5.69 -5.51
CA VAL A 173 8.89 -5.27 -6.90
C VAL A 173 10.31 -4.69 -7.07
N PHE A 174 10.68 -3.76 -6.20
CA PHE A 174 11.95 -3.06 -6.23
C PHE A 174 13.13 -4.00 -5.97
N GLN A 175 13.00 -4.90 -4.99
CA GLN A 175 14.02 -5.91 -4.70
C GLN A 175 14.28 -6.83 -5.90
N GLN A 176 13.23 -7.18 -6.65
CA GLN A 176 13.38 -7.98 -7.86
C GLN A 176 14.06 -7.19 -8.97
N TRP A 177 13.67 -5.93 -9.18
CA TRP A 177 14.32 -5.02 -10.13
C TRP A 177 15.82 -4.85 -9.84
N ILE A 178 16.20 -4.58 -8.58
CA ILE A 178 17.61 -4.47 -8.18
C ILE A 178 18.38 -5.76 -8.47
N ARG A 179 17.81 -6.93 -8.13
CA ARG A 179 18.49 -8.21 -8.39
C ARG A 179 18.78 -8.42 -9.87
N SER A 180 17.84 -8.07 -10.74
CA SER A 180 18.00 -8.18 -12.19
C SER A 180 18.97 -7.17 -12.77
N ASN A 181 19.05 -5.95 -12.22
CA ASN A 181 19.84 -4.86 -12.79
C ASN A 181 21.22 -4.67 -12.13
N ARG A 182 21.46 -5.25 -10.95
CA ARG A 182 22.71 -5.09 -10.18
C ARG A 182 23.32 -6.43 -9.77
N ALA A 183 23.38 -7.37 -10.71
CA ALA A 183 24.11 -8.63 -10.60
C ALA A 183 23.79 -9.45 -9.32
N GLY A 184 22.51 -9.55 -8.94
CA GLY A 184 22.06 -10.44 -7.87
C GLY A 184 22.24 -9.92 -6.43
N GLN A 185 22.59 -8.63 -6.22
CA GLN A 185 22.72 -8.08 -4.87
C GLN A 185 21.41 -8.16 -4.07
N LYS A 186 21.49 -8.70 -2.84
CA LYS A 186 20.38 -8.72 -1.89
C LYS A 186 20.26 -7.37 -1.19
N TRP A 187 19.19 -6.61 -1.51
CA TRP A 187 18.93 -5.30 -0.93
C TRP A 187 17.89 -5.34 0.20
N ARG A 188 18.11 -4.59 1.29
CA ARG A 188 17.26 -4.57 2.49
C ARG A 188 16.86 -3.18 3.00
N GLY A 189 17.11 -2.11 2.23
CA GLY A 189 16.84 -0.73 2.65
C GLY A 189 15.36 -0.37 2.80
N GLY A 190 15.11 0.84 3.28
CA GLY A 190 13.81 1.49 3.36
C GLY A 190 13.44 2.24 2.07
N LEU A 191 12.29 2.94 2.08
CA LEU A 191 11.80 3.70 0.92
C LEU A 191 12.80 4.81 0.52
N VAL A 192 13.35 5.53 1.51
CA VAL A 192 14.38 6.56 1.27
C VAL A 192 15.59 5.99 0.54
N ASP A 193 16.11 4.85 0.98
CA ASP A 193 17.25 4.18 0.34
C ASP A 193 16.91 3.76 -1.10
N ALA A 194 15.69 3.29 -1.34
CA ALA A 194 15.24 2.88 -2.68
C ALA A 194 15.19 4.07 -3.64
N LEU A 195 14.64 5.20 -3.20
CA LEU A 195 14.60 6.44 -3.98
C LEU A 195 16.03 6.91 -4.32
N GLN A 196 16.92 6.95 -3.32
CA GLN A 196 18.31 7.36 -3.53
C GLN A 196 19.02 6.47 -4.56
N LEU A 197 18.80 5.15 -4.51
CA LEU A 197 19.39 4.20 -5.45
C LEU A 197 18.96 4.41 -6.91
N VAL A 198 17.76 4.97 -7.14
CA VAL A 198 17.26 5.31 -8.48
C VAL A 198 17.49 6.78 -8.83
N GLY A 199 18.24 7.52 -8.01
CA GLY A 199 18.56 8.94 -8.22
C GLY A 199 17.41 9.89 -7.88
N LEU A 200 16.39 9.44 -7.14
CA LEU A 200 15.30 10.27 -6.64
C LEU A 200 15.61 10.76 -5.22
N LYS A 201 15.23 12.01 -4.93
CA LYS A 201 15.22 12.55 -3.56
C LYS A 201 13.85 12.36 -2.95
N PHE A 202 13.82 12.01 -1.66
CA PHE A 202 12.58 12.01 -0.89
C PHE A 202 12.01 13.43 -0.83
N CYS A 203 10.70 13.58 -1.07
CA CYS A 203 10.01 14.86 -1.01
C CYS A 203 9.05 14.88 0.19
N GLY A 204 9.11 15.92 1.01
CA GLY A 204 8.30 16.01 2.23
C GLY A 204 8.98 15.39 3.44
N ARG A 205 8.20 14.92 4.39
CA ARG A 205 8.70 14.37 5.67
C ARG A 205 8.60 12.84 5.67
N PRO A 206 9.69 12.09 5.91
CA PRO A 206 9.61 10.65 6.12
C PRO A 206 8.75 10.32 7.34
N HIS A 207 8.02 9.20 7.28
CA HIS A 207 7.00 8.84 8.27
C HIS A 207 5.91 9.91 8.34
N CYS A 208 5.47 10.39 7.19
CA CYS A 208 4.23 11.14 7.07
C CYS A 208 3.48 10.43 5.95
N GLY A 209 2.38 9.76 6.28
CA GLY A 209 1.82 8.76 5.38
C GLY A 209 1.50 9.32 3.99
N ILE A 210 1.00 10.56 3.89
CA ILE A 210 0.73 11.16 2.57
C ILE A 210 2.01 11.42 1.75
N ASP A 211 3.10 11.80 2.40
CA ASP A 211 4.38 12.04 1.73
C ASP A 211 5.03 10.71 1.35
N ASP A 212 4.97 9.70 2.22
CA ASP A 212 5.46 8.35 1.91
C ASP A 212 4.66 7.70 0.76
N ALA A 213 3.33 7.83 0.74
CA ALA A 213 2.49 7.38 -0.37
C ALA A 213 2.86 8.06 -1.70
N ARG A 214 3.09 9.38 -1.70
CA ARG A 214 3.55 10.12 -2.90
C ARG A 214 4.93 9.68 -3.36
N ASN A 215 5.86 9.46 -2.43
CA ASN A 215 7.20 8.99 -2.77
C ASN A 215 7.20 7.55 -3.29
N THR A 216 6.36 6.68 -2.72
CA THR A 216 6.12 5.33 -3.23
C THR A 216 5.53 5.38 -4.64
N ALA A 217 4.59 6.29 -4.91
CA ALA A 217 4.05 6.51 -6.26
C ALA A 217 5.13 6.95 -7.26
N ARG A 218 6.03 7.86 -6.86
CA ARG A 218 7.17 8.30 -7.68
C ARG A 218 8.14 7.16 -7.99
N LEU A 219 8.44 6.33 -6.99
CA LEU A 219 9.28 5.14 -7.18
C LEU A 219 8.61 4.15 -8.13
N LEU A 220 7.32 3.88 -7.94
CA LEU A 220 6.57 2.99 -8.81
C LEU A 220 6.54 3.49 -10.25
N TYR A 221 6.30 4.79 -10.48
CA TYR A 221 6.35 5.38 -11.82
C TYR A 221 7.74 5.24 -12.44
N HIS A 222 8.81 5.46 -11.68
CA HIS A 222 10.17 5.23 -12.17
C HIS A 222 10.34 3.78 -12.66
N LEU A 223 9.91 2.81 -11.86
CA LEU A 223 9.97 1.38 -12.19
C LEU A 223 9.15 1.04 -13.45
N LEU A 224 7.95 1.62 -13.59
CA LEU A 224 7.10 1.48 -14.77
C LEU A 224 7.74 2.06 -16.04
N SER A 225 8.32 3.26 -15.94
CA SER A 225 8.90 3.99 -17.08
C SER A 225 10.15 3.31 -17.67
N LYS A 226 10.90 2.55 -16.86
CA LYS A 226 12.14 1.87 -17.28
C LYS A 226 11.91 0.51 -17.95
N LYS A 227 10.65 0.08 -18.13
CA LYS A 227 10.19 -1.06 -18.97
C LYS A 227 11.03 -2.36 -18.93
N ALA A 228 11.67 -2.67 -17.81
CA ALA A 228 12.25 -3.99 -17.54
C ALA A 228 12.26 -4.27 -16.03
N VAL A 229 11.07 -4.32 -15.42
CA VAL A 229 10.92 -4.89 -14.07
C VAL A 229 10.36 -6.30 -14.24
N PRO A 230 11.07 -7.36 -13.84
CA PRO A 230 10.52 -8.70 -13.85
C PRO A 230 9.45 -8.87 -12.75
N SER A 231 8.33 -9.47 -13.13
CA SER A 231 7.53 -10.47 -12.40
C SER A 231 7.17 -10.28 -10.97
N CYS A 232 6.32 -9.30 -10.67
CA CYS A 232 5.74 -9.21 -9.34
C CYS A 232 4.76 -10.35 -9.10
N VAL A 233 5.09 -11.15 -8.09
CA VAL A 233 4.19 -12.08 -7.43
C VAL A 233 3.08 -11.26 -6.80
N VAL A 234 1.92 -11.24 -7.43
CA VAL A 234 0.67 -10.90 -6.75
C VAL A 234 0.54 -11.94 -5.64
N LYS A 235 0.70 -11.51 -4.38
CA LYS A 235 0.37 -12.37 -3.25
C LYS A 235 -1.13 -12.58 -3.31
N SER A 236 -1.50 -13.77 -3.77
CA SER A 236 -2.85 -14.32 -3.74
C SER A 236 -3.29 -14.56 -2.31
#